data_AF-A0A0Q8E100-F1
#
_entry.id   AF-A0A0Q8E100-F1
#
_cell.length_a   1.000
_cell.length_b   1.000
_cell.length_c   1.000
_cell.angle_alpha   90.00
_cell.angle_beta   90.00
_cell.angle_gamma   90.00
#
_symmetry.space_group_name_H-M   'P 1'
#
loop_
_entity.id
_entity.type
_entity.pdbx_description
1 polymer ?
#
loop_
_entity_poly.entity_id
_entity_poly.type
_entity_poly.pdbx_seq_one_letter_code
_entity_poly.pdbx_strand_id
1 'polypeptide(L)'
;MSNQPSDIEREIEEARERLAGTIDQLLHRSHPKTIVSREVAQVKGYFVDAETGEPRTDNILKTVGGVVGVIAVFVVLRKITR
;
A
#
# COMPACT_ATOMS: atom_id res chain seq x y z
N MET A 1 -39.20 30.65 -7.13
CA MET A 1 -38.69 29.49 -7.87
C MET A 1 -38.64 29.84 -9.35
N SER A 2 -37.49 30.26 -9.85
CA SER A 2 -37.26 30.47 -11.27
C SER A 2 -36.72 29.16 -11.85
N ASN A 3 -37.61 28.40 -12.51
CA ASN A 3 -37.25 27.21 -13.27
C ASN A 3 -36.86 27.63 -14.71
N GLN A 4 -35.91 28.54 -14.84
CA GLN A 4 -35.37 28.90 -16.15
C GLN A 4 -34.15 28.03 -16.46
N PRO A 5 -34.00 27.53 -17.70
CA PRO A 5 -32.89 26.66 -18.09
C PRO A 5 -31.51 27.20 -17.71
N SER A 6 -31.34 28.53 -17.78
CA SER A 6 -30.10 29.23 -17.42
C SER A 6 -29.71 29.12 -15.94
N ASP A 7 -30.69 29.01 -15.04
CA ASP A 7 -30.41 28.85 -13.61
C ASP A 7 -29.86 27.45 -13.31
N ILE A 8 -30.38 26.44 -14.01
CA ILE A 8 -29.90 25.05 -13.92
C ILE A 8 -28.50 24.92 -14.51
N GLU A 9 -28.24 25.53 -15.67
CA GLU A 9 -26.90 25.53 -16.28
C GLU A 9 -25.84 26.15 -15.36
N ARG A 10 -26.17 27.26 -14.69
CA ARG A 10 -25.29 27.90 -13.72
C ARG A 10 -25.03 27.00 -12.51
N GLU A 11 -26.05 26.35 -11.96
CA GLU A 11 -25.89 25.41 -10.85
C GLU A 11 -25.03 24.19 -11.22
N ILE A 12 -25.18 23.68 -12.45
CA ILE A 12 -24.35 22.57 -12.96
C ILE A 12 -22.89 22.98 -13.05
N GLU A 13 -22.59 24.19 -13.55
CA GLU A 13 -21.22 24.67 -13.67
C GLU A 13 -20.57 24.89 -12.31
N GLU A 14 -21.30 25.49 -11.35
CA GLU A 14 -20.84 25.60 -9.97
C GLU A 14 -20.60 24.23 -9.32
N ALA A 15 -21.46 23.25 -9.59
CA ALA A 15 -21.28 21.89 -9.09
C ALA A 15 -20.04 21.22 -9.69
N ARG A 16 -19.77 21.44 -10.98
CA ARG A 16 -18.57 20.93 -11.67
C ARG A 16 -17.29 21.50 -11.09
N GLU A 17 -17.22 22.80 -10.85
CA GLU A 17 -16.04 23.43 -10.23
C GLU A 17 -15.77 22.87 -8.82
N ARG A 18 -16.82 22.72 -8.00
CA ARG A 18 -16.71 22.11 -6.67
C ARG A 18 -16.23 20.66 -6.74
N LEU A 19 -16.74 19.88 -7.70
CA LEU A 19 -16.30 18.49 -7.93
C LEU A 19 -14.84 18.43 -8.39
N ALA A 20 -14.42 19.28 -9.32
CA ALA A 20 -13.04 19.32 -9.79
C ALA A 20 -12.07 19.61 -8.64
N GLY A 21 -12.37 20.61 -7.80
CA GLY A 21 -11.57 20.91 -6.61
C GLY A 21 -11.53 19.76 -5.59
N THR A 22 -12.65 19.05 -5.43
CA THR A 22 -12.73 17.86 -4.55
C THR A 22 -11.91 16.69 -5.10
N ILE A 23 -11.97 16.46 -6.42
CA ILE A 23 -11.22 15.42 -7.12
C ILE A 23 -9.71 15.68 -7.01
N ASP A 24 -9.25 16.91 -7.21
CA ASP A 24 -7.83 17.27 -7.07
C ASP A 24 -7.30 17.01 -5.65
N GLN A 25 -8.10 17.34 -4.64
CA GLN A 25 -7.77 17.05 -3.23
C GLN A 25 -7.71 15.54 -2.96
N LEU A 26 -8.62 14.74 -3.52
CA LEU A 26 -8.58 13.28 -3.41
C LEU A 26 -7.38 12.68 -4.14
N LEU A 27 -7.03 13.21 -5.32
CA LEU A 27 -5.87 12.75 -6.10
C LEU A 27 -4.57 12.96 -5.32
N HIS A 28 -4.46 14.11 -4.63
CA HIS A 28 -3.30 14.44 -3.80
C HIS A 28 -3.25 13.63 -2.49
N ARG A 29 -4.39 13.36 -1.85
CA ARG A 29 -4.44 12.60 -0.59
C ARG A 29 -4.30 11.09 -0.78
N SER A 30 -4.81 10.59 -1.91
CA SER A 30 -4.65 9.20 -2.34
C SER A 30 -3.26 8.93 -2.92
N HIS A 31 -2.35 9.92 -2.87
CA HIS A 31 -1.07 9.83 -3.54
C HIS A 31 -0.29 8.61 -3.02
N PRO A 32 -0.14 7.56 -3.86
CA PRO A 32 0.24 6.21 -3.41
C PRO A 32 1.62 6.16 -2.73
N LYS A 33 2.46 7.17 -2.97
CA LYS A 33 3.77 7.33 -2.33
C LYS A 33 3.74 7.25 -0.80
N THR A 34 2.74 7.82 -0.13
CA THR A 34 2.70 7.82 1.34
C THR A 34 2.30 6.46 1.90
N ILE A 35 1.41 5.75 1.20
CA ILE A 35 0.98 4.39 1.54
C ILE A 35 2.16 3.43 1.33
N VAL A 36 2.81 3.49 0.17
CA VAL A 36 3.97 2.65 -0.15
C VAL A 36 5.12 2.90 0.84
N SER A 37 5.39 4.15 1.19
CA SER A 37 6.44 4.48 2.17
C SER A 37 6.16 3.84 3.54
N ARG A 38 4.90 3.88 4.01
CA ARG A 38 4.49 3.25 5.28
C ARG A 38 4.64 1.73 5.24
N GLU A 39 4.21 1.10 4.16
CA GLU A 39 4.36 -0.35 3.96
C GLU A 39 5.83 -0.76 3.94
N VAL A 40 6.67 -0.04 3.19
CA VAL A 40 8.11 -0.31 3.14
C VAL A 40 8.75 -0.13 4.52
N ALA A 41 8.35 0.90 5.28
CA ALA A 41 8.84 1.11 6.62
C ALA A 41 8.44 -0.02 7.58
N GLN A 42 7.20 -0.53 7.49
CA GLN A 42 6.77 -1.69 8.29
C GLN A 42 7.59 -2.94 7.96
N VAL A 43 7.76 -3.26 6.67
CA VAL A 43 8.55 -4.42 6.25
C VAL A 43 10.00 -4.29 6.73
N LYS A 44 10.61 -3.11 6.58
CA LYS A 44 11.96 -2.86 7.10
C LYS A 44 12.03 -2.99 8.63
N GLY A 45 11.05 -2.43 9.34
CA GLY A 45 10.95 -2.48 10.80
C GLY A 45 10.86 -3.90 11.36
N TYR A 46 10.38 -4.85 10.56
CA TYR A 46 10.39 -6.27 10.92
C TYR A 46 11.82 -6.84 10.97
N PHE A 47 12.73 -6.38 10.11
CA PHE A 47 14.09 -6.90 10.01
C PHE A 47 15.17 -6.00 10.60
N VAL A 48 14.87 -4.73 10.83
CA VAL A 48 15.82 -3.71 11.30
C VAL A 48 15.12 -2.87 12.36
N ASP A 49 15.80 -2.65 13.48
CA ASP A 49 15.29 -1.77 14.52
C ASP A 49 15.22 -0.32 14.03
N ALA A 50 14.08 0.34 14.25
CA ALA A 50 13.85 1.69 13.75
C ALA A 50 14.57 2.77 14.58
N GLU A 51 14.89 2.48 15.84
CA GLU A 51 15.55 3.43 16.74
C GLU A 51 17.07 3.31 16.63
N THR A 52 17.60 2.07 16.62
CA THR A 52 19.05 1.82 16.62
C THR A 52 19.63 1.54 15.24
N GLY A 53 18.80 1.14 14.27
CA GLY A 53 19.26 0.70 12.95
C GLY A 53 19.88 -0.70 12.95
N GLU A 54 19.86 -1.41 14.09
CA GLU A 54 20.47 -2.74 14.19
C GLU A 54 19.60 -3.82 13.52
N PRO A 55 20.21 -4.79 12.83
CA PRO A 55 19.47 -5.93 12.29
C PRO A 55 18.82 -6.77 13.39
N ARG A 56 17.54 -7.07 13.22
CA ARG A 56 16.77 -8.00 14.05
C ARG A 56 17.10 -9.43 13.65
N THR A 57 18.27 -9.89 14.10
CA THR A 57 18.84 -11.20 13.76
C THR A 57 17.89 -12.37 14.02
N ASP A 58 17.08 -12.32 15.08
CA ASP A 58 16.06 -13.32 15.38
C ASP A 58 15.01 -13.47 14.27
N ASN A 59 14.44 -12.35 13.79
CA ASN A 59 13.44 -12.35 12.72
C ASN A 59 14.04 -12.77 11.37
N ILE A 60 15.27 -12.34 11.11
CA ILE A 60 16.04 -12.77 9.92
C ILE A 60 16.24 -14.28 9.97
N LEU A 61 16.71 -14.82 11.10
CA LEU A 61 16.98 -16.24 11.26
C LEU A 61 15.71 -17.09 11.13
N LYS A 62 14.57 -16.64 11.69
CA LYS A 62 13.26 -17.28 11.52
C LYS A 62 12.84 -17.36 10.06
N THR A 63 12.98 -16.25 9.33
CA THR A 63 12.61 -16.18 7.91
C THR A 63 13.49 -17.11 7.07
N VAL A 64 14.81 -17.06 7.28
CA VAL A 64 15.76 -17.95 6.61
C VAL A 64 15.48 -19.41 6.93
N GLY A 65 15.30 -19.76 8.20
CA GLY A 65 14.98 -21.10 8.64
C GLY A 65 13.68 -21.63 8.03
N GLY A 66 12.65 -20.78 7.95
CA GLY A 66 11.38 -21.11 7.30
C GLY A 66 11.56 -21.41 5.80
N VAL A 67 12.26 -20.54 5.06
CA VAL A 67 12.52 -20.74 3.62
C VAL A 67 13.34 -22.01 3.39
N VAL A 68 14.41 -22.22 4.15
CA VAL A 68 15.24 -23.43 4.06
C VAL A 68 14.43 -24.69 4.37
N GLY A 69 13.61 -24.65 5.43
CA GLY A 69 12.73 -25.76 5.79
C GLY A 69 11.74 -26.12 4.69
N VAL A 70 11.10 -25.11 4.08
CA VAL A 70 10.17 -25.32 2.96
C VAL A 70 10.90 -25.94 1.76
N ILE A 71 12.06 -25.40 1.39
CA ILE A 71 12.87 -25.96 0.29
C ILE A 71 13.25 -27.41 0.58
N ALA A 72 13.71 -27.70 1.80
CA ALA A 72 14.08 -29.05 2.20
C ALA A 72 12.89 -30.03 2.08
N VAL A 73 11.69 -29.61 2.54
CA VAL A 73 10.46 -30.40 2.37
C VAL A 73 10.18 -30.68 0.90
N PHE A 74 10.22 -29.67 0.03
CA PHE A 74 10.01 -29.87 -1.41
C PHE A 74 11.05 -30.79 -2.05
N VAL A 75 12.32 -30.69 -1.67
CA VAL A 75 13.40 -31.55 -2.16
C VAL A 75 13.18 -33.00 -1.73
N VAL A 76 12.80 -33.22 -0.47
CA VAL A 76 12.49 -34.56 0.05
C VAL A 76 11.29 -35.16 -0.66
N LEU A 77 10.19 -34.40 -0.82
CA LEU A 77 9.02 -34.86 -1.58
C LEU A 77 9.38 -35.22 -3.01
N ARG A 78 10.13 -34.36 -3.72
CA ARG A 78 10.61 -34.63 -5.08
C ARG A 78 11.47 -35.88 -5.17
N LYS A 79 12.27 -36.17 -4.14
CA LYS A 79 13.11 -37.37 -4.09
C LYS A 79 12.30 -38.65 -3.86
N ILE A 80 11.18 -38.58 -3.16
CA ILE A 80 10.32 -39.74 -2.87
C ILE A 80 9.38 -40.05 -4.05
N THR A 81 8.89 -39.02 -4.75
CA THR A 81 7.97 -39.17 -5.89
C THR A 81 8.67 -39.51 -7.21
N ARG A 82 10.01 -39.47 -7.26
CA ARG A 82 10.81 -39.87 -8.42
C ARG A 82 11.41 -41.24 -8.20
#